data_AF-A0A8J8CLN0-F1
#
_entry.id   AF-A0A8J8CLN0-F1
#
_cell.length_a   1.000
_cell.length_b   1.000
_cell.length_c   1.000
_cell.angle_alpha   90.00
_cell.angle_beta   90.00
_cell.angle_gamma   90.00
#
_symmetry.space_group_name_H-M   'P 1'
#
loop_
_entity.id
_entity.type
_entity.pdbx_description
1 polymer ?
#
loop_
_entity_poly.entity_id
_entity_poly.type
_entity_poly.pdbx_seq_one_letter_code
_entity_poly.pdbx_strand_id
1 'polypeptide(L)'
;MKILQTEVLVVGGGTGGTAAAIQAARRGAHTILVSEFAWLGGMLTSAGVSAPDGNELEAFQTGLWGAFLRALEQRQPGGLDNAWVSFFTYEPRIGAEIFAEWVAQLANLDWIAGQVPLEVLKEGERVTGVRFRDITVFAKVTIDGTELGDLLALGKIPHRWGWEFQSEWDEPSAPRSHTSLTERYPVQAPTWVVMLKDFGAEIAPKIPPPPQYTSQRFAGAWENYGSESFLNYGRLPQGQFMINWPIHGNDYGEGVERLIGDAQQKSEFLQAALWHAQGFAHFIQTHLGRRYGLAETVFPKVSESMGGGAFALHPYYRESRRLIGRVTVCEQDILPQGTIAPLPIAITAEGCETVETWCEAIAIGNYANDHHYPSGDIPLKPKSMRWGGRWTGTPFTIPYGSLVSATVDGFLVCEKNISVSHIANGATRLQPLVLGIGQAAGMAAALCIEHNCQPRELPVRSLQNALLDDASAPAAIVPLLNLPPTHPDWQFWQHYYLNNPESYPTNGYCPLSSRPLWRQRQPGFRFSGTFHRQADQLYSLTMETQTTETLDQPWSLVTLRAEINDTLYQYPSTVELLTVSGTMNSAGRWLLVESLE
;
A
#
# COMPACT_ATOMS: atom_id res chain seq x y z
N MET A 1 -22.41 -21.98 -19.62
CA MET A 1 -22.17 -20.67 -18.99
C MET A 1 -23.22 -20.45 -17.92
N LYS A 2 -22.82 -20.30 -16.65
CA LYS A 2 -23.74 -20.17 -15.50
C LYS A 2 -24.10 -18.69 -15.28
N ILE A 3 -25.37 -18.38 -15.02
CA ILE A 3 -25.80 -17.02 -14.66
C ILE A 3 -25.94 -16.94 -13.14
N LEU A 4 -25.36 -15.91 -12.54
CA LEU A 4 -25.39 -15.61 -11.11
C LEU A 4 -25.93 -14.20 -10.87
N GLN A 5 -26.52 -13.99 -9.70
CA GLN A 5 -26.98 -12.68 -9.23
C GLN A 5 -26.46 -12.45 -7.82
N THR A 6 -26.08 -11.21 -7.53
CA THR A 6 -25.63 -10.78 -6.21
C THR A 6 -25.99 -9.32 -5.98
N GLU A 7 -25.80 -8.82 -4.77
CA GLU A 7 -25.99 -7.40 -4.49
C GLU A 7 -24.74 -6.62 -4.84
N VAL A 8 -23.59 -7.10 -4.36
CA VAL A 8 -22.27 -6.53 -4.65
C VAL A 8 -21.42 -7.55 -5.40
N LEU A 9 -20.93 -7.16 -6.57
CA LEU A 9 -19.90 -7.90 -7.31
C LEU A 9 -18.57 -7.18 -7.16
N VAL A 10 -17.55 -7.88 -6.69
CA VAL A 10 -16.16 -7.39 -6.71
C VAL A 10 -15.37 -8.19 -7.72
N VAL A 11 -14.67 -7.50 -8.62
CA VAL A 11 -13.86 -8.13 -9.67
C VAL A 11 -12.39 -7.77 -9.46
N GLY A 12 -11.55 -8.79 -9.33
CA GLY A 12 -10.12 -8.67 -9.06
C GLY A 12 -9.75 -9.07 -7.63
N GLY A 13 -8.74 -9.95 -7.50
CA GLY A 13 -8.19 -10.40 -6.21
C GLY A 13 -7.12 -9.46 -5.62
N GLY A 14 -7.05 -8.23 -6.12
CA GLY A 14 -6.09 -7.21 -5.71
C GLY A 14 -6.21 -6.84 -4.24
N THR A 15 -5.32 -5.96 -3.77
CA THR A 15 -5.31 -5.49 -2.37
C THR A 15 -6.62 -4.80 -2.04
N GLY A 16 -7.05 -3.88 -2.92
CA GLY A 16 -8.30 -3.15 -2.75
C GLY A 16 -9.54 -4.03 -2.94
N GLY A 17 -9.54 -4.89 -3.96
CA GLY A 17 -10.65 -5.81 -4.24
C GLY A 17 -10.90 -6.79 -3.09
N THR A 18 -9.84 -7.37 -2.53
CA THR A 18 -9.93 -8.27 -1.37
C THR A 18 -10.57 -7.56 -0.17
N ALA A 19 -10.10 -6.35 0.15
CA ALA A 19 -10.65 -5.56 1.25
C ALA A 19 -12.11 -5.15 1.01
N ALA A 20 -12.47 -4.76 -0.22
CA ALA A 20 -13.83 -4.37 -0.57
C ALA A 20 -14.83 -5.52 -0.44
N ALA A 21 -14.47 -6.72 -0.90
CA ALA A 21 -15.34 -7.89 -0.79
C ALA A 21 -15.60 -8.28 0.68
N ILE A 22 -14.54 -8.29 1.49
CA ILE A 22 -14.63 -8.60 2.93
C ILE A 22 -15.49 -7.54 3.64
N GLN A 23 -15.26 -6.26 3.37
CA GLN A 23 -15.99 -5.19 4.04
C GLN A 23 -17.46 -5.14 3.63
N ALA A 24 -17.79 -5.32 2.35
CA ALA A 24 -19.18 -5.35 1.88
C ALA A 24 -19.96 -6.48 2.54
N ALA A 25 -19.38 -7.68 2.60
CA ALA A 25 -19.98 -8.83 3.24
C ALA A 25 -20.10 -8.65 4.78
N ARG A 26 -19.11 -8.05 5.45
CA ARG A 26 -19.19 -7.72 6.88
C ARG A 26 -20.30 -6.72 7.20
N ARG A 27 -20.58 -5.77 6.30
CA ARG A 27 -21.74 -4.87 6.41
C ARG A 27 -23.08 -5.53 6.08
N GLY A 28 -23.06 -6.79 5.60
CA GLY A 28 -24.22 -7.65 5.44
C GLY A 28 -24.66 -7.87 3.98
N ALA A 29 -24.04 -7.20 3.00
CA ALA A 29 -24.42 -7.37 1.60
C ALA A 29 -24.06 -8.77 1.08
N HIS A 30 -24.96 -9.39 0.32
CA HIS A 30 -24.60 -10.59 -0.44
C HIS A 30 -23.58 -10.22 -1.50
N THR A 31 -22.40 -10.84 -1.42
CA THR A 31 -21.24 -10.42 -2.19
C THR A 31 -20.67 -11.60 -2.96
N ILE A 32 -20.33 -11.38 -4.25
CA ILE A 32 -19.52 -12.32 -5.02
C ILE A 32 -18.17 -11.64 -5.31
N LEU A 33 -17.08 -12.30 -4.95
CA LEU A 33 -15.72 -11.93 -5.36
C LEU A 33 -15.27 -12.85 -6.50
N VAL A 34 -14.87 -12.28 -7.63
CA VAL A 34 -14.25 -13.03 -8.73
C VAL A 34 -12.80 -12.60 -8.88
N SER A 35 -11.85 -13.53 -8.76
CA SER A 35 -10.41 -13.25 -8.87
C SER A 35 -9.70 -14.10 -9.92
N GLU A 36 -8.61 -13.57 -10.45
CA GLU A 36 -7.78 -14.25 -11.44
C GLU A 36 -7.04 -15.47 -10.86
N PHE A 37 -6.69 -15.44 -9.57
CA PHE A 37 -5.98 -16.52 -8.88
C PHE A 37 -6.76 -17.02 -7.65
N ALA A 38 -6.49 -18.26 -7.25
CA ALA A 38 -6.87 -18.78 -5.93
C ALA A 38 -5.91 -18.27 -4.83
N TRP A 39 -5.61 -16.97 -4.86
CA TRP A 39 -4.65 -16.30 -3.97
C TRP A 39 -5.01 -14.81 -3.90
N LEU A 40 -5.38 -14.32 -2.71
CA LEU A 40 -5.91 -12.97 -2.50
C LEU A 40 -4.89 -12.05 -1.84
N GLY A 41 -5.04 -10.74 -2.08
CA GLY A 41 -4.29 -9.69 -1.40
C GLY A 41 -3.40 -8.85 -2.33
N GLY A 42 -3.35 -9.14 -3.63
CA GLY A 42 -2.67 -8.32 -4.63
C GLY A 42 -1.22 -8.02 -4.28
N MET A 43 -0.89 -6.73 -4.17
CA MET A 43 0.46 -6.24 -3.86
C MET A 43 1.08 -6.89 -2.62
N LEU A 44 0.29 -7.08 -1.56
CA LEU A 44 0.73 -7.63 -0.28
C LEU A 44 1.12 -9.12 -0.37
N THR A 45 0.60 -9.83 -1.38
CA THR A 45 0.67 -11.29 -1.43
C THR A 45 1.01 -11.80 -2.83
N SER A 46 0.08 -11.81 -3.80
CA SER A 46 0.27 -12.39 -5.14
C SER A 46 1.33 -11.68 -5.97
N ALA A 47 1.51 -10.37 -5.78
CA ALA A 47 2.58 -9.60 -6.40
C ALA A 47 3.89 -9.62 -5.59
N GLY A 48 3.86 -10.18 -4.37
CA GLY A 48 5.04 -10.46 -3.56
C GLY A 48 5.62 -9.29 -2.76
N VAL A 49 4.98 -8.13 -2.69
CA VAL A 49 5.49 -6.96 -1.96
C VAL A 49 5.13 -7.08 -0.46
N SER A 50 5.71 -8.08 0.20
CA SER A 50 5.46 -8.41 1.61
C SER A 50 6.36 -7.67 2.61
N ALA A 51 6.94 -6.55 2.15
CA ALA A 51 7.51 -5.50 2.99
C ALA A 51 6.79 -4.17 2.68
N PRO A 52 5.51 -4.00 3.08
CA PRO A 52 4.71 -2.83 2.71
C PRO A 52 5.21 -1.54 3.36
N ASP A 53 5.06 -0.43 2.64
CA ASP A 53 5.40 0.91 3.12
C ASP A 53 4.15 1.76 3.38
N GLY A 54 4.31 2.72 4.28
CA GLY A 54 3.27 3.67 4.65
C GLY A 54 2.34 3.21 5.77
N ASN A 55 1.56 4.14 6.31
CA ASN A 55 0.73 3.98 7.51
C ASN A 55 1.44 3.20 8.63
N GLU A 56 2.74 3.48 8.79
CA GLU A 56 3.61 2.79 9.75
C GLU A 56 3.39 3.28 11.17
N LEU A 57 3.03 4.55 11.34
CA LEU A 57 2.75 5.14 12.64
C LEU A 57 1.57 4.43 13.30
N GLU A 58 1.68 4.17 14.60
CA GLU A 58 0.70 3.34 15.32
C GLU A 58 -0.72 3.95 15.30
N ALA A 59 -0.82 5.28 15.22
CA ALA A 59 -2.09 6.00 15.08
C ALA A 59 -2.82 5.68 13.75
N PHE A 60 -2.10 5.24 12.72
CA PHE A 60 -2.64 4.93 11.39
C PHE A 60 -2.83 3.44 11.14
N GLN A 61 -2.46 2.57 12.09
CA GLN A 61 -2.66 1.12 12.04
C GLN A 61 -4.12 0.74 12.39
N THR A 62 -5.07 1.32 11.66
CA THR A 62 -6.52 1.16 11.84
C THR A 62 -7.16 0.40 10.67
N GLY A 63 -8.45 0.16 10.73
CA GLY A 63 -9.18 -0.49 9.64
C GLY A 63 -8.72 -1.93 9.37
N LEU A 64 -8.96 -2.39 8.15
CA LEU A 64 -8.50 -3.69 7.67
C LEU A 64 -6.98 -3.81 7.65
N TRP A 65 -6.25 -2.71 7.43
CA TRP A 65 -4.79 -2.68 7.55
C TRP A 65 -4.34 -3.05 8.97
N GLY A 66 -4.89 -2.36 9.98
CA GLY A 66 -4.64 -2.67 11.38
C GLY A 66 -5.03 -4.11 11.72
N ALA A 67 -6.21 -4.57 11.27
CA ALA A 67 -6.62 -5.96 11.48
C ALA A 67 -5.66 -6.98 10.85
N PHE A 68 -5.10 -6.65 9.68
CA PHE A 68 -4.16 -7.51 8.95
C PHE A 68 -2.82 -7.59 9.68
N LEU A 69 -2.29 -6.45 10.14
CA LEU A 69 -1.10 -6.41 10.98
C LEU A 69 -1.26 -7.27 12.24
N ARG A 70 -2.42 -7.19 12.92
CA ARG A 70 -2.70 -8.01 14.10
C ARG A 70 -2.68 -9.51 13.80
N ALA A 71 -3.25 -9.91 12.67
CA ALA A 71 -3.25 -11.30 12.25
C ALA A 71 -1.85 -11.78 11.87
N LEU A 72 -1.05 -10.92 11.21
CA LEU A 72 0.35 -11.20 10.88
C LEU A 72 1.22 -11.36 12.14
N GLU A 73 1.11 -10.44 13.11
CA GLU A 73 1.85 -10.52 14.39
C GLU A 73 1.62 -11.85 15.12
N GLN A 74 0.42 -12.44 15.00
CA GLN A 74 0.08 -13.71 15.64
C GLN A 74 0.61 -14.92 14.89
N ARG A 75 0.87 -14.81 13.58
CA ARG A 75 1.10 -15.96 12.69
C ARG A 75 2.49 -16.01 12.10
N GLN A 76 3.15 -14.87 11.90
CA GLN A 76 4.46 -14.78 11.27
C GLN A 76 5.55 -15.19 12.27
N PRO A 77 6.22 -16.34 12.05
CA PRO A 77 7.37 -16.70 12.88
C PRO A 77 8.50 -15.70 12.65
N GLY A 78 9.21 -15.32 13.72
CA GLY A 78 10.31 -14.35 13.64
C GLY A 78 9.88 -12.87 13.68
N GLY A 79 8.58 -12.60 13.89
CA GLY A 79 8.06 -11.23 13.96
C GLY A 79 8.04 -10.52 12.61
N LEU A 80 7.65 -9.25 12.63
CA LEU A 80 7.46 -8.45 11.41
C LEU A 80 8.63 -7.51 11.10
N ASP A 81 9.62 -7.39 11.98
CA ASP A 81 10.62 -6.34 11.91
C ASP A 81 12.00 -6.88 11.47
N ASN A 82 12.11 -7.34 10.21
CA ASN A 82 13.29 -8.04 9.72
C ASN A 82 14.06 -7.29 8.62
N ALA A 83 13.53 -6.18 8.11
CA ALA A 83 14.13 -5.41 7.02
C ALA A 83 14.35 -3.95 7.43
N TRP A 84 15.18 -3.21 6.68
CA TRP A 84 15.35 -1.79 6.97
C TRP A 84 14.34 -0.88 6.28
N VAL A 85 13.73 -1.30 5.17
CA VAL A 85 12.76 -0.45 4.44
C VAL A 85 11.46 -0.27 5.21
N SER A 86 10.96 -1.36 5.82
CA SER A 86 9.66 -1.44 6.44
C SER A 86 9.72 -2.07 7.83
N PHE A 87 8.84 -1.62 8.72
CA PHE A 87 8.57 -2.24 10.02
C PHE A 87 7.77 -3.54 9.92
N PHE A 88 7.26 -3.86 8.73
CA PHE A 88 6.37 -4.99 8.51
C PHE A 88 6.93 -5.85 7.39
N THR A 89 7.33 -7.07 7.72
CA THR A 89 7.89 -8.05 6.80
C THR A 89 7.31 -9.41 7.14
N TYR A 90 6.83 -10.11 6.12
CA TYR A 90 6.18 -11.40 6.31
C TYR A 90 6.28 -12.26 5.06
N GLU A 91 5.99 -13.54 5.21
CA GLU A 91 5.88 -14.45 4.08
C GLU A 91 4.55 -14.19 3.34
N PRO A 92 4.56 -13.95 2.01
CA PRO A 92 3.34 -13.65 1.25
C PRO A 92 2.20 -14.68 1.45
N ARG A 93 2.57 -15.95 1.62
CA ARG A 93 1.63 -17.05 1.87
C ARG A 93 0.80 -16.83 3.14
N ILE A 94 1.42 -16.37 4.22
CA ILE A 94 0.72 -16.11 5.48
C ILE A 94 -0.31 -14.99 5.29
N GLY A 95 0.05 -13.94 4.55
CA GLY A 95 -0.88 -12.88 4.19
C GLY A 95 -2.08 -13.40 3.37
N ALA A 96 -1.82 -14.26 2.38
CA ALA A 96 -2.87 -14.84 1.54
C ALA A 96 -3.80 -15.78 2.33
N GLU A 97 -3.24 -16.57 3.25
CA GLU A 97 -4.00 -17.45 4.16
C GLU A 97 -4.93 -16.64 5.08
N ILE A 98 -4.45 -15.52 5.64
CA ILE A 98 -5.29 -14.62 6.44
C ILE A 98 -6.50 -14.13 5.64
N PHE A 99 -6.29 -13.65 4.41
CA PHE A 99 -7.40 -13.18 3.58
C PHE A 99 -8.35 -14.31 3.18
N ALA A 100 -7.83 -15.47 2.79
CA ALA A 100 -8.64 -16.63 2.45
C ALA A 100 -9.52 -17.09 3.63
N GLU A 101 -8.99 -17.07 4.85
CA GLU A 101 -9.74 -17.38 6.06
C GLU A 101 -10.82 -16.34 6.38
N TRP A 102 -10.50 -15.05 6.25
CA TRP A 102 -11.50 -13.99 6.46
C TRP A 102 -12.66 -14.11 5.47
N VAL A 103 -12.38 -14.47 4.21
CA VAL A 103 -13.40 -14.75 3.20
C VAL A 103 -14.21 -15.99 3.59
N ALA A 104 -13.56 -17.09 3.97
CA ALA A 104 -14.24 -18.33 4.34
C ALA A 104 -15.14 -18.22 5.59
N GLN A 105 -14.87 -17.26 6.47
CA GLN A 105 -15.69 -16.98 7.66
C GLN A 105 -17.00 -16.22 7.35
N LEU A 106 -17.14 -15.68 6.14
CA LEU A 106 -18.28 -14.86 5.73
C LEU A 106 -19.22 -15.67 4.84
N ALA A 107 -20.30 -16.21 5.45
CA ALA A 107 -21.26 -17.08 4.75
C ALA A 107 -22.04 -16.38 3.61
N ASN A 108 -22.03 -15.04 3.58
CA ASN A 108 -22.64 -14.21 2.54
C ASN A 108 -21.63 -13.70 1.49
N LEU A 109 -20.39 -14.22 1.50
CA LEU A 109 -19.35 -13.94 0.51
C LEU A 109 -18.96 -15.20 -0.27
N ASP A 110 -19.35 -15.24 -1.54
CA ASP A 110 -18.92 -16.31 -2.46
C ASP A 110 -17.65 -15.89 -3.20
N TRP A 111 -16.58 -16.68 -3.07
CA TRP A 111 -15.33 -16.46 -3.80
C TRP A 111 -15.18 -17.43 -4.98
N ILE A 112 -15.06 -16.89 -6.19
CA ILE A 112 -14.84 -17.62 -7.44
C ILE A 112 -13.46 -17.25 -8.00
N ALA A 113 -12.53 -18.20 -7.97
CA ALA A 113 -11.17 -18.01 -8.47
C ALA A 113 -10.98 -18.52 -9.92
N GLY A 114 -9.88 -18.11 -10.55
CA GLY A 114 -9.45 -18.62 -11.86
C GLY A 114 -10.18 -18.00 -13.06
N GLN A 115 -10.74 -16.80 -12.90
CA GLN A 115 -11.46 -16.10 -13.96
C GLN A 115 -11.07 -14.63 -14.05
N VAL A 116 -10.93 -14.15 -15.29
CA VAL A 116 -10.69 -12.75 -15.62
C VAL A 116 -11.92 -12.18 -16.35
N PRO A 117 -12.25 -10.88 -16.16
CA PRO A 117 -13.39 -10.29 -16.83
C PRO A 117 -13.18 -10.26 -18.34
N LEU A 118 -14.25 -10.53 -19.09
CA LEU A 118 -14.25 -10.53 -20.56
C LEU A 118 -15.15 -9.44 -21.15
N GLU A 119 -16.14 -8.96 -20.40
CA GLU A 119 -17.06 -7.92 -20.84
C GLU A 119 -17.78 -7.31 -19.63
N VAL A 120 -17.99 -6.00 -19.65
CA VAL A 120 -18.84 -5.30 -18.69
C VAL A 120 -20.21 -5.07 -19.33
N LEU A 121 -21.27 -5.48 -18.64
CA LEU A 121 -22.64 -5.31 -19.06
C LEU A 121 -23.18 -3.97 -18.55
N LYS A 122 -23.83 -3.20 -19.42
CA LYS A 122 -24.42 -1.91 -19.10
C LYS A 122 -25.87 -1.81 -19.57
N GLU A 123 -26.68 -1.08 -18.81
CA GLU A 123 -27.98 -0.56 -19.22
C GLU A 123 -27.90 0.97 -19.22
N GLY A 124 -27.83 1.58 -20.41
CA GLY A 124 -27.50 3.01 -20.53
C GLY A 124 -26.14 3.32 -19.89
N GLU A 125 -26.10 4.31 -18.99
CA GLU A 125 -24.90 4.69 -18.24
C GLU A 125 -24.79 4.02 -16.86
N ARG A 126 -25.32 2.80 -16.73
CA ARG A 126 -25.25 2.02 -15.49
C ARG A 126 -24.62 0.67 -15.75
N VAL A 127 -23.62 0.29 -14.95
CA VAL A 127 -23.08 -1.08 -14.93
C VAL A 127 -24.08 -2.00 -14.23
N THR A 128 -24.39 -3.14 -14.85
CA THR A 128 -25.37 -4.11 -14.34
C THR A 128 -24.79 -5.51 -14.14
N GLY A 129 -23.60 -5.78 -14.65
CA GLY A 129 -22.92 -7.06 -14.45
C GLY A 129 -21.61 -7.19 -15.21
N VAL A 130 -20.95 -8.33 -15.03
CA VAL A 130 -19.70 -8.66 -15.70
C VAL A 130 -19.75 -10.09 -16.20
N ARG A 131 -19.29 -10.27 -17.44
CA ARG A 131 -19.15 -11.57 -18.09
C ARG A 131 -17.73 -12.09 -17.92
N PHE A 132 -17.61 -13.36 -17.56
CA PHE A 132 -16.37 -14.11 -17.48
C PHE A 132 -16.40 -15.29 -18.46
N ARG A 133 -15.41 -16.18 -18.39
CA ARG A 133 -15.35 -17.37 -19.26
C ARG A 133 -16.50 -18.34 -18.97
N ASP A 134 -16.67 -18.68 -17.68
CA ASP A 134 -17.54 -19.78 -17.27
C ASP A 134 -18.89 -19.27 -16.71
N ILE A 135 -18.91 -18.01 -16.25
CA ILE A 135 -20.04 -17.38 -15.56
C ILE A 135 -20.35 -15.98 -16.10
N THR A 136 -21.58 -15.53 -15.90
CA THR A 136 -21.99 -14.12 -15.96
C THR A 136 -22.60 -13.76 -14.61
N VAL A 137 -22.16 -12.64 -14.02
CA VAL A 137 -22.67 -12.18 -12.73
C VAL A 137 -23.36 -10.84 -12.91
N PHE A 138 -24.64 -10.76 -12.56
CA PHE A 138 -25.38 -9.49 -12.47
C PHE A 138 -25.35 -8.98 -11.02
N ALA A 139 -25.22 -7.67 -10.85
CA ALA A 139 -25.13 -7.05 -9.52
C ALA A 139 -25.80 -5.68 -9.47
N LYS A 140 -26.20 -5.26 -8.27
CA LYS A 140 -26.72 -3.90 -8.02
C LYS A 140 -25.59 -2.87 -8.00
N VAL A 141 -24.43 -3.25 -7.45
CA VAL A 141 -23.19 -2.46 -7.45
C VAL A 141 -22.03 -3.38 -7.84
N THR A 142 -21.20 -2.92 -8.78
CA THR A 142 -19.95 -3.60 -9.18
C THR A 142 -18.75 -2.77 -8.73
N ILE A 143 -17.73 -3.41 -8.15
CA ILE A 143 -16.49 -2.78 -7.73
C ILE A 143 -15.33 -3.34 -8.57
N ASP A 144 -14.58 -2.46 -9.22
CA ASP A 144 -13.34 -2.81 -9.92
C ASP A 144 -12.14 -2.76 -8.96
N GLY A 145 -11.73 -3.95 -8.51
CA GLY A 145 -10.52 -4.20 -7.74
C GLY A 145 -9.45 -4.91 -8.56
N THR A 146 -9.48 -4.80 -9.89
CA THR A 146 -8.44 -5.35 -10.78
C THR A 146 -7.19 -4.48 -10.76
N GLU A 147 -6.02 -5.10 -10.95
CA GLU A 147 -4.72 -4.42 -10.85
C GLU A 147 -4.50 -3.32 -11.92
N LEU A 148 -5.14 -3.42 -13.09
CA LEU A 148 -4.95 -2.51 -14.23
C LEU A 148 -6.24 -1.76 -14.64
N GLY A 149 -7.28 -1.79 -13.80
CA GLY A 149 -8.56 -1.15 -14.07
C GLY A 149 -9.24 -1.73 -15.31
N ASP A 150 -9.29 -3.06 -15.40
CA ASP A 150 -9.78 -3.77 -16.58
C ASP A 150 -11.27 -3.51 -16.83
N LEU A 151 -12.08 -3.29 -15.79
CA LEU A 151 -13.50 -2.96 -15.99
C LEU A 151 -13.67 -1.55 -16.57
N LEU A 152 -12.75 -0.62 -16.29
CA LEU A 152 -12.77 0.70 -16.92
C LEU A 152 -12.66 0.59 -18.45
N ALA A 153 -11.72 -0.22 -18.92
CA ALA A 153 -11.52 -0.45 -20.35
C ALA A 153 -12.67 -1.25 -20.98
N LEU A 154 -13.05 -2.38 -20.39
CA LEU A 154 -14.10 -3.26 -20.91
C LEU A 154 -15.46 -2.58 -20.94
N GLY A 155 -15.78 -1.77 -19.93
CA GLY A 155 -17.04 -1.03 -19.83
C GLY A 155 -17.04 0.31 -20.56
N LYS A 156 -15.92 0.69 -21.19
CA LYS A 156 -15.72 2.03 -21.77
C LYS A 156 -16.08 3.15 -20.79
N ILE A 157 -15.75 2.93 -19.51
CA ILE A 157 -15.96 3.92 -18.46
C ILE A 157 -14.83 4.95 -18.60
N PRO A 158 -15.13 6.27 -18.61
CA PRO A 158 -14.11 7.30 -18.80
C PRO A 158 -12.92 7.16 -17.84
N HIS A 159 -11.72 7.09 -18.40
CA HIS A 159 -10.48 6.89 -17.66
C HIS A 159 -9.29 7.53 -18.38
N ARG A 160 -8.20 7.73 -17.64
CA ARG A 160 -6.90 8.21 -18.12
C ARG A 160 -5.85 7.10 -18.02
N TRP A 161 -4.82 7.23 -18.84
CA TRP A 161 -3.60 6.43 -18.81
C TRP A 161 -2.48 7.27 -19.39
N GLY A 162 -1.36 7.40 -18.67
CA GLY A 162 -0.25 8.24 -19.11
C GLY A 162 0.09 9.34 -18.12
N TRP A 163 0.75 10.38 -18.62
CA TRP A 163 1.10 11.59 -17.87
C TRP A 163 0.04 12.67 -18.02
N GLU A 164 -0.17 13.42 -16.95
CA GLU A 164 -0.79 14.74 -16.99
C GLU A 164 0.28 15.81 -16.75
N PHE A 165 0.32 16.85 -17.58
CA PHE A 165 1.36 17.90 -17.51
C PHE A 165 0.93 19.09 -16.64
N GLN A 166 1.88 19.98 -16.29
CA GLN A 166 1.57 21.22 -15.54
C GLN A 166 0.45 22.05 -16.18
N SER A 167 0.31 22.02 -17.51
CA SER A 167 -0.77 22.75 -18.21
C SER A 167 -2.18 22.25 -17.89
N GLU A 168 -2.32 21.03 -17.37
CA GLU A 168 -3.61 20.43 -17.04
C GLU A 168 -4.05 20.81 -15.63
N TRP A 169 -3.18 20.65 -14.62
CA TRP A 169 -3.52 20.80 -13.20
C TRP A 169 -2.51 21.59 -12.36
N ASP A 170 -1.49 22.19 -12.98
CA ASP A 170 -0.44 22.97 -12.30
C ASP A 170 0.24 22.21 -11.14
N GLU A 171 0.36 20.89 -11.27
CA GLU A 171 1.04 20.04 -10.29
C GLU A 171 2.54 20.38 -10.27
N PRO A 172 3.09 20.78 -9.12
CA PRO A 172 4.44 21.35 -9.06
C PRO A 172 5.58 20.39 -9.46
N SER A 173 5.36 19.08 -9.40
CA SER A 173 6.31 18.05 -9.84
C SER A 173 5.96 17.43 -11.20
N ALA A 174 4.80 17.77 -11.79
CA ALA A 174 4.49 17.31 -13.14
C ALA A 174 5.48 17.93 -14.15
N PRO A 175 5.88 17.20 -15.20
CA PRO A 175 6.63 17.79 -16.31
C PRO A 175 5.81 18.88 -17.00
N ARG A 176 6.48 19.87 -17.59
CA ARG A 176 5.82 20.94 -18.37
C ARG A 176 5.39 20.50 -19.77
N SER A 177 6.05 19.48 -20.30
CA SER A 177 5.86 18.94 -21.64
C SER A 177 6.46 17.55 -21.70
N HIS A 178 6.30 16.87 -22.83
CA HIS A 178 6.99 15.62 -23.10
C HIS A 178 8.52 15.76 -22.94
N THR A 179 9.11 14.72 -22.39
CA THR A 179 10.54 14.48 -22.25
C THR A 179 10.85 13.06 -22.74
N SER A 180 12.14 12.75 -22.92
CA SER A 180 12.56 11.38 -23.26
C SER A 180 12.09 10.33 -22.25
N LEU A 181 11.98 10.70 -20.97
CA LEU A 181 11.47 9.83 -19.91
C LEU A 181 9.97 9.56 -20.10
N THR A 182 9.16 10.61 -20.26
CA THR A 182 7.70 10.50 -20.37
C THR A 182 7.25 9.80 -21.65
N GLU A 183 8.02 9.96 -22.74
CA GLU A 183 7.78 9.27 -24.01
C GLU A 183 8.12 7.78 -23.93
N ARG A 184 9.18 7.43 -23.19
CA ARG A 184 9.62 6.05 -23.02
C ARG A 184 8.77 5.26 -22.02
N TYR A 185 8.34 5.92 -20.94
CA TYR A 185 7.56 5.32 -19.87
C TYR A 185 6.28 6.13 -19.68
N PRO A 186 5.17 5.74 -20.34
CA PRO A 186 3.89 6.41 -20.17
C PRO A 186 3.35 6.27 -18.73
N VAL A 187 3.73 5.20 -18.02
CA VAL A 187 3.37 4.95 -16.62
C VAL A 187 4.58 4.43 -15.84
N GLN A 188 4.49 4.40 -14.52
CA GLN A 188 5.54 3.83 -13.65
C GLN A 188 5.81 2.36 -13.98
N ALA A 189 7.10 1.98 -13.95
CA ALA A 189 7.52 0.62 -14.30
C ALA A 189 7.06 -0.40 -13.24
N PRO A 190 6.43 -1.52 -13.66
CA PRO A 190 6.15 -2.62 -12.75
C PRO A 190 7.42 -3.35 -12.35
N THR A 191 7.32 -4.11 -11.26
CA THR A 191 8.40 -4.96 -10.76
C THR A 191 7.91 -6.39 -10.64
N TRP A 192 8.60 -7.36 -11.26
CA TRP A 192 8.34 -8.77 -10.97
C TRP A 192 9.16 -9.20 -9.75
N VAL A 193 8.50 -9.33 -8.60
CA VAL A 193 9.18 -9.65 -7.35
C VAL A 193 9.74 -11.07 -7.39
N VAL A 194 10.96 -11.23 -6.89
CA VAL A 194 11.65 -12.51 -6.73
C VAL A 194 11.96 -12.73 -5.25
N MET A 195 11.72 -13.94 -4.76
CA MET A 195 12.06 -14.36 -3.42
C MET A 195 13.37 -15.14 -3.43
N LEU A 196 14.38 -14.61 -2.74
CA LEU A 196 15.65 -15.30 -2.51
C LEU A 196 15.69 -15.88 -1.11
N LYS A 197 16.60 -16.82 -0.90
CA LYS A 197 16.89 -17.45 0.39
C LYS A 197 18.40 -17.56 0.60
N ASP A 198 18.83 -17.34 1.83
CA ASP A 198 20.16 -17.71 2.33
C ASP A 198 20.18 -19.20 2.68
N PHE A 199 21.01 -19.97 1.97
CA PHE A 199 21.25 -21.40 2.20
C PHE A 199 22.39 -21.66 3.21
N GLY A 200 23.01 -20.61 3.74
CA GLY A 200 24.08 -20.70 4.72
C GLY A 200 25.32 -21.40 4.13
N ALA A 201 25.71 -22.53 4.73
CA ALA A 201 26.85 -23.34 4.29
C ALA A 201 26.52 -24.24 3.10
N GLU A 202 25.23 -24.45 2.79
CA GLU A 202 24.82 -25.24 1.63
C GLU A 202 25.00 -24.45 0.32
N ILE A 203 25.27 -25.17 -0.76
CA ILE A 203 25.40 -24.57 -2.09
C ILE A 203 24.02 -24.52 -2.75
N ALA A 204 23.45 -23.32 -2.84
CA ALA A 204 22.16 -23.09 -3.49
C ALA A 204 22.16 -23.55 -4.95
N PRO A 205 21.04 -24.07 -5.48
CA PRO A 205 20.89 -24.39 -6.89
C PRO A 205 21.26 -23.20 -7.79
N LYS A 206 21.90 -23.49 -8.92
CA LYS A 206 22.30 -22.44 -9.88
C LYS A 206 21.04 -21.84 -10.50
N ILE A 207 20.93 -20.52 -10.46
CA ILE A 207 19.91 -19.76 -11.18
C ILE A 207 20.38 -19.64 -12.64
N PRO A 208 19.66 -20.16 -13.63
CA PRO A 208 20.07 -20.02 -15.03
C PRO A 208 19.86 -18.58 -15.51
N PRO A 209 20.74 -18.05 -16.39
CA PRO A 209 20.48 -16.76 -17.02
C PRO A 209 19.28 -16.85 -17.97
N PRO A 210 18.49 -15.77 -18.13
CA PRO A 210 17.45 -15.69 -19.15
C PRO A 210 18.06 -15.58 -20.56
N PRO A 211 17.26 -15.74 -21.63
CA PRO A 211 17.69 -15.42 -22.99
C PRO A 211 18.21 -13.98 -23.09
N GLN A 212 19.28 -13.76 -23.88
CA GLN A 212 19.89 -12.44 -24.12
C GLN A 212 20.36 -11.71 -22.85
N TYR A 213 20.69 -12.45 -21.79
CA TYR A 213 21.21 -11.90 -20.54
C TYR A 213 22.50 -11.08 -20.76
N THR A 214 22.57 -9.92 -20.10
CA THR A 214 23.78 -9.12 -19.95
C THR A 214 23.86 -8.58 -18.53
N SER A 215 24.98 -8.81 -17.85
CA SER A 215 25.22 -8.33 -16.48
C SER A 215 25.30 -6.81 -16.39
N GLN A 216 25.67 -6.13 -17.49
CA GLN A 216 25.85 -4.68 -17.55
C GLN A 216 24.57 -3.92 -17.15
N ARG A 217 23.38 -4.50 -17.37
CA ARG A 217 22.09 -3.89 -17.00
C ARG A 217 21.92 -3.71 -15.49
N PHE A 218 22.56 -4.57 -14.70
CA PHE A 218 22.46 -4.59 -13.25
C PHE A 218 23.74 -4.08 -12.57
N ALA A 219 24.72 -3.63 -13.35
CA ALA A 219 25.93 -3.03 -12.82
C ALA A 219 25.56 -1.78 -12.00
N GLY A 220 26.10 -1.68 -10.79
CA GLY A 220 25.82 -0.58 -9.87
C GLY A 220 24.63 -0.80 -8.93
N ALA A 221 23.91 -1.93 -9.02
CA ALA A 221 22.68 -2.19 -8.24
C ALA A 221 22.80 -1.89 -6.74
N TRP A 222 23.96 -2.11 -6.12
CA TRP A 222 24.19 -1.84 -4.70
C TRP A 222 25.45 -1.02 -4.43
N GLU A 223 25.93 -0.24 -5.41
CA GLU A 223 27.16 0.55 -5.27
C GLU A 223 27.07 1.59 -4.13
N ASN A 224 25.89 2.18 -3.93
CA ASN A 224 25.65 3.20 -2.91
C ASN A 224 25.39 2.63 -1.49
N TYR A 225 25.11 1.33 -1.36
CA TYR A 225 24.62 0.73 -0.10
C TYR A 225 25.51 -0.41 0.44
N GLY A 226 26.22 -1.10 -0.46
CA GLY A 226 26.82 -2.40 -0.18
C GLY A 226 25.81 -3.55 -0.29
N SER A 227 26.33 -4.76 -0.50
CA SER A 227 25.55 -5.97 -0.76
C SER A 227 24.73 -6.43 0.43
N GLU A 228 25.21 -6.24 1.66
CA GLU A 228 24.49 -6.59 2.88
C GLU A 228 23.24 -5.70 3.06
N SER A 229 23.41 -4.38 2.99
CA SER A 229 22.30 -3.42 3.03
C SER A 229 21.29 -3.68 1.91
N PHE A 230 21.76 -4.01 0.71
CA PHE A 230 20.89 -4.42 -0.41
C PHE A 230 20.01 -5.63 -0.05
N LEU A 231 20.60 -6.72 0.45
CA LEU A 231 19.82 -7.89 0.86
C LEU A 231 18.86 -7.58 2.02
N ASN A 232 19.32 -6.77 2.98
CA ASN A 232 18.54 -6.38 4.15
C ASN A 232 17.40 -5.40 3.83
N TYR A 233 17.30 -4.88 2.60
CA TYR A 233 16.20 -4.01 2.17
C TYR A 233 14.84 -4.65 2.33
N GLY A 234 14.70 -5.90 1.89
CA GLY A 234 13.45 -6.66 1.93
C GLY A 234 13.63 -7.99 2.66
N ARG A 235 14.49 -8.04 3.69
CA ARG A 235 14.71 -9.28 4.45
C ARG A 235 13.42 -9.69 5.17
N LEU A 236 13.05 -10.94 4.99
CA LEU A 236 11.93 -11.60 5.65
C LEU A 236 12.48 -12.61 6.68
N PRO A 237 11.62 -13.14 7.56
CA PRO A 237 12.00 -14.24 8.45
C PRO A 237 12.58 -15.45 7.72
N GLN A 238 13.28 -16.30 8.47
CA GLN A 238 13.88 -17.56 7.97
C GLN A 238 14.92 -17.36 6.85
N GLY A 239 15.59 -16.21 6.83
CA GLY A 239 16.68 -15.92 5.87
C GLY A 239 16.18 -15.75 4.43
N GLN A 240 14.92 -15.36 4.24
CA GLN A 240 14.37 -15.04 2.94
C GLN A 240 14.53 -13.54 2.62
N PHE A 241 14.50 -13.19 1.35
CA PHE A 241 14.63 -11.82 0.87
C PHE A 241 13.64 -11.54 -0.27
N MET A 242 12.81 -10.52 -0.08
CA MET A 242 11.99 -9.93 -1.13
C MET A 242 12.88 -9.03 -2.00
N ILE A 243 13.05 -9.42 -3.27
CA ILE A 243 13.76 -8.61 -4.26
C ILE A 243 12.74 -7.76 -5.04
N ASN A 244 12.64 -6.51 -4.63
CA ASN A 244 11.92 -5.43 -5.27
C ASN A 244 12.84 -4.21 -5.24
N TRP A 245 13.72 -4.09 -6.23
CA TRP A 245 14.83 -3.14 -6.18
C TRP A 245 14.77 -2.19 -7.37
N PRO A 246 14.75 -0.87 -7.12
CA PRO A 246 14.74 0.13 -8.19
C PRO A 246 16.11 0.20 -8.87
N ILE A 247 16.22 1.02 -9.93
CA ILE A 247 17.46 1.51 -10.57
C ILE A 247 18.60 0.47 -10.64
N HIS A 248 18.83 -0.12 -11.81
CA HIS A 248 19.73 -1.28 -12.00
C HIS A 248 19.28 -2.56 -11.28
N GLY A 249 18.01 -2.61 -10.83
CA GLY A 249 17.36 -3.80 -10.26
C GLY A 249 16.34 -4.44 -11.20
N ASN A 250 15.23 -4.93 -10.64
CA ASN A 250 14.21 -5.71 -11.35
C ASN A 250 12.95 -4.92 -11.77
N ASP A 251 12.97 -3.58 -11.67
CA ASP A 251 11.97 -2.74 -12.34
C ASP A 251 12.10 -2.87 -13.86
N TYR A 252 10.97 -3.07 -14.55
CA TYR A 252 10.94 -3.27 -16.01
C TYR A 252 9.82 -2.45 -16.66
N GLY A 253 10.19 -1.41 -17.40
CA GLY A 253 9.25 -0.47 -18.03
C GLY A 253 9.27 -0.42 -19.56
N GLU A 254 10.13 -1.19 -20.24
CA GLU A 254 10.27 -1.09 -21.70
C GLU A 254 9.02 -1.62 -22.44
N GLY A 255 8.32 -0.73 -23.12
CA GLY A 255 7.08 -1.03 -23.84
C GLY A 255 5.95 -1.41 -22.89
N VAL A 256 5.83 -0.73 -21.75
CA VAL A 256 4.84 -0.99 -20.69
C VAL A 256 3.40 -0.83 -21.17
N GLU A 257 3.15 -0.04 -22.21
CA GLU A 257 1.86 0.09 -22.87
C GLU A 257 1.33 -1.24 -23.44
N ARG A 258 2.21 -2.22 -23.69
CA ARG A 258 1.78 -3.57 -24.09
C ARG A 258 0.96 -4.30 -23.02
N LEU A 259 1.04 -3.90 -21.74
CA LEU A 259 0.19 -4.43 -20.66
C LEU A 259 -1.30 -4.17 -20.91
N ILE A 260 -1.62 -3.06 -21.57
CA ILE A 260 -2.99 -2.64 -21.88
C ILE A 260 -3.38 -2.92 -23.34
N GLY A 261 -2.49 -3.55 -24.10
CA GLY A 261 -2.72 -3.99 -25.47
C GLY A 261 -3.49 -5.30 -25.56
N ASP A 262 -3.37 -5.99 -26.68
CA ASP A 262 -3.98 -7.31 -26.86
C ASP A 262 -3.31 -8.40 -26.01
N ALA A 263 -3.91 -9.59 -25.98
CA ALA A 263 -3.43 -10.70 -25.17
C ALA A 263 -2.00 -11.15 -25.54
N GLN A 264 -1.61 -11.05 -26.82
CA GLN A 264 -0.27 -11.40 -27.26
C GLN A 264 0.73 -10.36 -26.76
N GLN A 265 0.47 -9.07 -26.97
CA GLN A 265 1.32 -7.97 -26.50
C GLN A 265 1.53 -8.04 -24.98
N LYS A 266 0.45 -8.25 -24.22
CA LYS A 266 0.51 -8.42 -22.76
C LYS A 266 1.38 -9.61 -22.38
N SER A 267 1.17 -10.77 -23.00
CA SER A 267 1.97 -11.98 -22.76
C SER A 267 3.47 -11.75 -23.04
N GLU A 268 3.81 -11.08 -24.15
CA GLU A 268 5.18 -10.76 -24.51
C GLU A 268 5.84 -9.79 -23.52
N PHE A 269 5.09 -8.82 -22.99
CA PHE A 269 5.61 -7.91 -21.95
C PHE A 269 5.87 -8.67 -20.66
N LEU A 270 4.92 -9.47 -20.20
CA LEU A 270 5.04 -10.27 -18.98
C LEU A 270 6.23 -11.22 -19.05
N GLN A 271 6.43 -11.90 -20.18
CA GLN A 271 7.58 -12.78 -20.36
C GLN A 271 8.92 -12.02 -20.28
N ALA A 272 8.98 -10.82 -20.88
CA ALA A 272 10.18 -9.98 -20.84
C ALA A 272 10.48 -9.47 -19.41
N ALA A 273 9.45 -9.04 -18.67
CA ALA A 273 9.57 -8.61 -17.29
C ALA A 273 10.03 -9.76 -16.36
N LEU A 274 9.48 -10.97 -16.55
CA LEU A 274 9.88 -12.16 -15.80
C LEU A 274 11.34 -12.53 -16.10
N TRP A 275 11.76 -12.50 -17.37
CA TRP A 275 13.16 -12.73 -17.74
C TRP A 275 14.08 -11.66 -17.17
N HIS A 276 13.67 -10.39 -17.13
CA HIS A 276 14.46 -9.33 -16.52
C HIS A 276 14.68 -9.60 -15.02
N ALA A 277 13.63 -9.97 -14.29
CA ALA A 277 13.72 -10.35 -12.88
C ALA A 277 14.57 -11.61 -12.64
N GLN A 278 14.44 -12.64 -13.48
CA GLN A 278 15.32 -13.81 -13.47
C GLN A 278 16.78 -13.42 -13.72
N GLY A 279 17.03 -12.50 -14.65
CA GLY A 279 18.34 -11.95 -14.93
C GLY A 279 18.95 -11.27 -13.72
N PHE A 280 18.17 -10.51 -12.96
CA PHE A 280 18.64 -9.87 -11.74
C PHE A 280 18.93 -10.90 -10.64
N ALA A 281 18.08 -11.89 -10.44
CA ALA A 281 18.34 -12.99 -9.51
C ALA A 281 19.62 -13.77 -9.86
N HIS A 282 19.84 -14.05 -11.15
CA HIS A 282 21.07 -14.65 -11.66
C HIS A 282 22.30 -13.76 -11.41
N PHE A 283 22.16 -12.45 -11.63
CA PHE A 283 23.22 -11.47 -11.34
C PHE A 283 23.59 -11.47 -9.86
N ILE A 284 22.61 -11.41 -8.95
CA ILE A 284 22.82 -11.46 -7.50
C ILE A 284 23.59 -12.72 -7.11
N GLN A 285 23.15 -13.91 -7.54
CA GLN A 285 23.83 -15.16 -7.19
C GLN A 285 25.26 -15.23 -7.76
N THR A 286 25.49 -14.69 -8.95
CA THR A 286 26.82 -14.68 -9.57
C THR A 286 27.80 -13.79 -8.81
N HIS A 287 27.35 -12.65 -8.27
CA HIS A 287 28.21 -11.67 -7.60
C HIS A 287 28.32 -11.90 -6.08
N LEU A 288 27.25 -12.37 -5.44
CA LEU A 288 27.22 -12.64 -4.00
C LEU A 288 27.48 -14.11 -3.65
N GLY A 289 27.58 -14.97 -4.68
CA GLY A 289 27.86 -16.39 -4.54
C GLY A 289 26.64 -17.26 -4.28
N ARG A 290 26.85 -18.57 -4.41
CA ARG A 290 25.80 -19.60 -4.25
C ARG A 290 25.44 -19.91 -2.80
N ARG A 291 25.76 -19.01 -1.87
CA ARG A 291 25.10 -18.95 -0.56
C ARG A 291 23.64 -18.52 -0.73
N TYR A 292 23.35 -17.69 -1.73
CA TYR A 292 22.01 -17.20 -2.01
C TYR A 292 21.43 -17.91 -3.24
N GLY A 293 20.13 -18.23 -3.20
CA GLY A 293 19.39 -18.84 -4.32
C GLY A 293 17.90 -18.56 -4.25
N LEU A 294 17.14 -19.15 -5.17
CA LEU A 294 15.69 -18.98 -5.24
C LEU A 294 14.97 -19.66 -4.06
N ALA A 295 13.97 -19.00 -3.49
CA ALA A 295 13.05 -19.57 -2.51
C ALA A 295 11.87 -20.27 -3.23
N GLU A 296 12.11 -21.47 -3.73
CA GLU A 296 11.23 -22.18 -4.69
C GLU A 296 9.83 -22.58 -4.17
N THR A 297 9.53 -22.37 -2.89
CA THR A 297 8.27 -22.83 -2.26
C THR A 297 7.36 -21.70 -1.80
N VAL A 298 7.64 -20.45 -2.19
CA VAL A 298 6.88 -19.29 -1.69
C VAL A 298 5.53 -19.15 -2.39
N PHE A 299 5.52 -19.16 -3.72
CA PHE A 299 4.32 -18.96 -4.54
C PHE A 299 3.85 -20.28 -5.15
N PRO A 300 2.54 -20.54 -5.19
CA PRO A 300 2.00 -21.73 -5.82
C PRO A 300 2.19 -21.67 -7.34
N LYS A 301 2.22 -22.82 -7.98
CA LYS A 301 2.08 -22.88 -9.44
C LYS A 301 0.59 -22.90 -9.79
N VAL A 302 0.14 -21.90 -10.53
CA VAL A 302 -1.25 -21.78 -11.01
C VAL A 302 -1.25 -21.62 -12.53
N SER A 303 -2.26 -22.15 -13.22
CA SER A 303 -2.32 -22.18 -14.69
C SER A 303 -2.41 -20.79 -15.32
N GLU A 304 -2.97 -19.84 -14.59
CA GLU A 304 -3.25 -18.48 -15.04
C GLU A 304 -2.03 -17.54 -14.91
N SER A 305 -0.91 -18.03 -14.37
CA SER A 305 0.29 -17.23 -14.06
C SER A 305 1.53 -17.75 -14.78
N MET A 306 2.39 -16.82 -15.21
CA MET A 306 3.76 -17.12 -15.66
C MET A 306 4.75 -17.27 -14.49
N GLY A 307 4.37 -16.80 -13.30
CA GLY A 307 5.15 -16.90 -12.08
C GLY A 307 4.95 -18.21 -11.34
N GLY A 308 5.30 -18.22 -10.06
CA GLY A 308 5.27 -19.40 -9.19
C GLY A 308 6.66 -19.80 -8.70
N GLY A 309 6.69 -20.62 -7.65
CA GLY A 309 7.90 -20.97 -6.93
C GLY A 309 8.50 -19.76 -6.22
N ALA A 310 9.63 -19.26 -6.70
CA ALA A 310 10.28 -18.07 -6.17
C ALA A 310 9.83 -16.74 -6.81
N PHE A 311 9.08 -16.78 -7.91
CA PHE A 311 8.61 -15.59 -8.61
C PHE A 311 7.14 -15.32 -8.25
N ALA A 312 6.81 -14.05 -7.97
CA ALA A 312 5.43 -13.63 -7.71
C ALA A 312 4.46 -14.07 -8.83
N LEU A 313 3.18 -14.22 -8.53
CA LEU A 313 2.18 -14.70 -9.51
C LEU A 313 1.91 -13.70 -10.64
N HIS A 314 2.18 -12.43 -10.40
CA HIS A 314 2.14 -11.38 -11.42
C HIS A 314 3.08 -10.24 -11.01
N PRO A 315 3.43 -9.32 -11.92
CA PRO A 315 4.16 -8.12 -11.55
C PRO A 315 3.40 -7.30 -10.51
N TYR A 316 4.14 -6.63 -9.64
CA TYR A 316 3.65 -5.48 -8.92
C TYR A 316 3.46 -4.33 -9.91
N TYR A 317 2.21 -4.04 -10.27
CA TYR A 317 1.84 -2.88 -11.06
C TYR A 317 1.74 -1.64 -10.18
N ARG A 318 2.57 -0.63 -10.45
CA ARG A 318 2.60 0.62 -9.69
C ARG A 318 1.52 1.61 -10.11
N GLU A 319 1.00 1.46 -11.33
CA GLU A 319 0.05 2.39 -11.90
C GLU A 319 -0.95 1.65 -12.79
N SER A 320 -2.21 2.06 -12.66
CA SER A 320 -3.35 1.50 -13.38
C SER A 320 -3.91 2.54 -14.35
N ARG A 321 -4.88 2.13 -15.20
CA ARG A 321 -5.86 3.09 -15.73
C ARG A 321 -6.54 3.77 -14.56
N ARG A 322 -6.65 5.10 -14.61
CA ARG A 322 -7.19 5.93 -13.53
C ARG A 322 -8.55 6.45 -13.92
N LEU A 323 -9.55 6.20 -13.09
CA LEU A 323 -10.92 6.65 -13.33
C LEU A 323 -10.98 8.18 -13.57
N ILE A 324 -11.86 8.63 -14.46
CA ILE A 324 -12.33 10.03 -14.44
C ILE A 324 -13.50 10.09 -13.46
N GLY A 325 -13.18 10.37 -12.19
CA GLY A 325 -14.14 10.39 -11.09
C GLY A 325 -14.82 11.74 -10.91
N ARG A 326 -15.66 11.84 -9.88
CA ARG A 326 -16.26 13.12 -9.44
C ARG A 326 -15.20 14.10 -8.92
N VAL A 327 -14.13 13.56 -8.34
CA VAL A 327 -12.96 14.30 -7.86
C VAL A 327 -11.72 13.57 -8.39
N THR A 328 -10.66 14.31 -8.73
CA THR A 328 -9.35 13.74 -9.02
C THR A 328 -8.39 14.19 -7.93
N VAL A 329 -7.75 13.23 -7.25
CA VAL A 329 -6.68 13.55 -6.29
C VAL A 329 -5.44 13.96 -7.06
N CYS A 330 -4.96 15.18 -6.80
CA CYS A 330 -3.76 15.74 -7.42
C CYS A 330 -2.66 15.93 -6.37
N GLU A 331 -1.46 16.27 -6.83
CA GLU A 331 -0.28 16.43 -5.99
C GLU A 331 -0.51 17.43 -4.86
N GLN A 332 -1.23 18.52 -5.14
CA GLN A 332 -1.51 19.57 -4.17
C GLN A 332 -2.31 19.05 -2.96
N ASP A 333 -3.15 18.02 -3.15
CA ASP A 333 -3.95 17.41 -2.09
C ASP A 333 -3.11 16.57 -1.11
N ILE A 334 -1.90 16.18 -1.52
CA ILE A 334 -0.98 15.37 -0.73
C ILE A 334 0.29 16.12 -0.31
N LEU A 335 0.38 17.42 -0.63
CA LEU A 335 1.47 18.28 -0.15
C LEU A 335 1.26 18.66 1.32
N PRO A 336 2.33 18.67 2.14
CA PRO A 336 2.22 19.07 3.53
C PRO A 336 1.85 20.56 3.67
N GLN A 337 0.88 20.84 4.54
CA GLN A 337 0.64 22.14 5.15
C GLN A 337 1.03 22.05 6.62
N GLY A 338 2.30 22.33 6.92
CA GLY A 338 2.90 21.99 8.21
C GLY A 338 3.50 20.59 8.16
N THR A 339 3.02 19.66 9.00
CA THR A 339 3.47 18.25 9.01
C THR A 339 2.50 17.31 8.30
N ILE A 340 1.34 17.80 7.87
CA ILE A 340 0.21 17.01 7.37
C ILE A 340 -0.46 17.69 6.19
N ALA A 341 -1.05 16.94 5.27
CA ALA A 341 -1.78 17.49 4.13
C ALA A 341 -3.20 17.97 4.54
N PRO A 342 -3.82 18.91 3.81
CA PRO A 342 -5.16 19.38 4.12
C PRO A 342 -6.22 18.29 3.96
N LEU A 343 -7.36 18.46 4.61
CA LEU A 343 -8.55 17.62 4.37
C LEU A 343 -9.23 18.01 3.05
N PRO A 344 -9.80 17.06 2.29
CA PRO A 344 -10.48 17.32 1.03
C PRO A 344 -11.87 17.90 1.30
N ILE A 345 -12.01 19.21 1.11
CA ILE A 345 -13.26 19.93 1.37
C ILE A 345 -13.99 20.16 0.06
N ALA A 346 -15.17 19.55 -0.08
CA ALA A 346 -16.11 19.85 -1.15
C ALA A 346 -16.93 21.09 -0.80
N ILE A 347 -17.29 21.84 -1.84
CA ILE A 347 -18.07 23.09 -1.75
C ILE A 347 -19.20 22.99 -2.77
N THR A 348 -20.42 23.39 -2.40
CA THR A 348 -21.50 23.60 -3.39
C THR A 348 -21.08 24.66 -4.42
N ALA A 349 -21.47 24.48 -5.68
CA ALA A 349 -21.10 25.37 -6.76
C ALA A 349 -21.43 26.86 -6.46
N GLU A 350 -20.58 27.77 -6.93
CA GLU A 350 -20.81 29.22 -6.84
C GLU A 350 -22.16 29.59 -7.47
N GLY A 351 -23.03 30.26 -6.71
CA GLY A 351 -24.36 30.69 -7.15
C GLY A 351 -25.55 29.98 -6.48
N CYS A 352 -25.33 29.02 -5.59
CA CYS A 352 -26.37 28.50 -4.70
C CYS A 352 -26.71 29.51 -3.58
N GLU A 353 -27.96 29.53 -3.10
CA GLU A 353 -28.41 30.43 -2.02
C GLU A 353 -27.65 30.19 -0.69
N THR A 354 -27.09 28.99 -0.52
CA THR A 354 -26.24 28.59 0.60
C THR A 354 -24.97 27.94 0.06
N VAL A 355 -23.81 28.35 0.59
CA VAL A 355 -22.53 27.66 0.36
C VAL A 355 -22.38 26.64 1.47
N GLU A 356 -22.48 25.36 1.13
CA GLU A 356 -22.20 24.27 2.06
C GLU A 356 -20.82 23.71 1.80
N THR A 357 -20.06 23.48 2.87
CA THR A 357 -18.73 22.85 2.85
C THR A 357 -18.77 21.55 3.63
N TRP A 358 -18.17 20.49 3.10
CA TRP A 358 -18.05 19.22 3.82
C TRP A 358 -16.77 18.49 3.46
N CYS A 359 -16.22 17.74 4.42
CA CYS A 359 -15.04 16.91 4.22
C CYS A 359 -15.42 15.58 3.53
N GLU A 360 -14.69 15.22 2.47
CA GLU A 360 -14.91 13.98 1.70
C GLU A 360 -14.00 12.80 2.08
N ALA A 361 -13.13 12.96 3.09
CA ALA A 361 -12.12 11.97 3.45
C ALA A 361 -12.73 10.60 3.82
N ILE A 362 -12.19 9.51 3.26
CA ILE A 362 -12.62 8.13 3.52
C ILE A 362 -11.48 7.15 3.81
N ALA A 363 -10.22 7.53 3.58
CA ALA A 363 -9.06 6.71 3.89
C ALA A 363 -7.84 7.60 4.13
N ILE A 364 -6.90 7.11 4.94
CA ILE A 364 -5.62 7.78 5.24
C ILE A 364 -4.49 7.10 4.48
N GLY A 365 -3.66 7.91 3.83
CA GLY A 365 -2.38 7.51 3.28
C GLY A 365 -1.23 8.23 3.97
N ASN A 366 -0.06 7.61 3.97
CA ASN A 366 1.14 8.17 4.55
C ASN A 366 2.37 7.64 3.82
N TYR A 367 2.86 8.37 2.81
CA TYR A 367 4.04 7.98 2.04
C TYR A 367 4.74 9.18 1.38
N ALA A 368 6.05 9.08 1.15
CA ALA A 368 6.93 10.17 0.70
C ALA A 368 6.68 10.66 -0.75
N ASN A 369 5.84 9.92 -1.49
CA ASN A 369 5.73 9.92 -2.94
C ASN A 369 7.00 9.42 -3.64
N ASP A 370 6.88 8.33 -4.39
CA ASP A 370 7.99 7.71 -5.12
C ASP A 370 7.54 7.23 -6.50
N HIS A 371 8.39 7.45 -7.50
CA HIS A 371 8.13 7.17 -8.90
C HIS A 371 9.25 6.33 -9.50
N HIS A 372 8.88 5.23 -10.15
CA HIS A 372 9.84 4.27 -10.67
C HIS A 372 9.94 4.31 -12.19
N TYR A 373 11.11 4.74 -12.69
CA TYR A 373 11.47 4.59 -14.09
C TYR A 373 12.90 4.02 -14.21
N PRO A 374 13.12 2.91 -14.95
CA PRO A 374 14.41 2.21 -14.95
C PRO A 374 15.63 3.03 -15.38
N SER A 375 15.43 4.14 -16.09
CA SER A 375 16.52 4.95 -16.66
C SER A 375 16.55 6.40 -16.18
N GLY A 376 15.90 6.73 -15.05
CA GLY A 376 16.03 8.06 -14.44
C GLY A 376 14.89 8.42 -13.49
N ASP A 377 15.14 9.44 -12.69
CA ASP A 377 14.17 9.96 -11.72
C ASP A 377 13.54 11.27 -12.21
N ILE A 378 12.41 11.62 -11.59
CA ILE A 378 11.81 12.95 -11.71
C ILE A 378 12.01 13.74 -10.41
N PRO A 379 12.24 15.05 -10.49
CA PRO A 379 12.30 15.87 -9.29
C PRO A 379 10.91 15.98 -8.67
N LEU A 380 10.76 15.51 -7.43
CA LEU A 380 9.52 15.56 -6.67
C LEU A 380 9.59 16.63 -5.57
N LYS A 381 8.47 17.32 -5.34
CA LYS A 381 8.27 18.11 -4.12
C LYS A 381 8.26 17.17 -2.91
N PRO A 382 8.97 17.51 -1.82
CA PRO A 382 8.99 16.67 -0.62
C PRO A 382 7.59 16.46 -0.07
N LYS A 383 7.23 15.20 0.17
CA LYS A 383 6.01 14.77 0.89
C LYS A 383 6.38 13.81 2.00
N SER A 384 7.48 14.12 2.68
CA SER A 384 8.06 13.32 3.74
C SER A 384 8.37 14.20 4.94
N MET A 385 8.32 13.61 6.13
CA MET A 385 8.67 14.28 7.38
C MET A 385 9.61 13.39 8.20
N ARG A 386 10.40 14.01 9.08
CA ARG A 386 11.10 13.29 10.13
C ARG A 386 10.09 12.88 11.20
N TRP A 387 10.16 11.63 11.59
CA TRP A 387 9.39 11.08 12.69
C TRP A 387 10.24 10.10 13.49
N GLY A 388 10.45 10.41 14.76
CA GLY A 388 10.98 9.49 15.76
C GLY A 388 12.16 8.69 15.24
N GLY A 389 13.22 9.33 14.74
CA GLY A 389 14.45 8.65 14.30
C GLY A 389 14.55 8.30 12.81
N ARG A 390 13.45 8.33 12.04
CA ARG A 390 13.46 8.00 10.60
C ARG A 390 12.67 9.00 9.76
N TRP A 391 12.70 8.80 8.45
CA TRP A 391 11.79 9.49 7.54
C TRP A 391 10.52 8.68 7.40
N THR A 392 9.39 9.38 7.33
CA THR A 392 8.08 8.84 7.01
C THR A 392 7.38 9.75 6.01
N GLY A 393 6.25 9.32 5.46
CA GLY A 393 5.47 10.14 4.55
C GLY A 393 4.79 11.33 5.22
N THR A 394 4.32 12.28 4.43
CA THR A 394 3.29 13.24 4.85
C THR A 394 1.97 12.48 4.93
N PRO A 395 1.21 12.55 6.04
CA PRO A 395 -0.14 11.99 6.07
C PRO A 395 -1.08 12.81 5.19
N PHE A 396 -1.95 12.13 4.44
CA PHE A 396 -2.97 12.72 3.56
C PHE A 396 -4.22 11.83 3.54
N THR A 397 -5.27 12.27 2.85
CA THR A 397 -6.52 11.50 2.78
C THR A 397 -7.03 11.35 1.35
N ILE A 398 -7.85 10.33 1.13
CA ILE A 398 -8.53 10.07 -0.14
C ILE A 398 -10.00 10.51 -0.03
N PRO A 399 -10.52 11.33 -0.95
CA PRO A 399 -11.92 11.71 -0.99
C PRO A 399 -12.81 10.62 -1.60
N TYR A 400 -14.04 10.45 -1.11
CA TYR A 400 -15.00 9.49 -1.67
C TYR A 400 -15.27 9.70 -3.17
N GLY A 401 -15.34 10.96 -3.61
CA GLY A 401 -15.54 11.30 -5.02
C GLY A 401 -14.48 10.74 -5.98
N SER A 402 -13.31 10.34 -5.48
CA SER A 402 -12.28 9.68 -6.29
C SER A 402 -12.58 8.22 -6.62
N LEU A 403 -13.49 7.58 -5.88
CA LEU A 403 -13.90 6.19 -6.11
C LEU A 403 -15.13 6.08 -7.04
N VAL A 404 -15.79 7.20 -7.30
CA VAL A 404 -17.09 7.27 -7.95
C VAL A 404 -16.95 7.89 -9.33
N SER A 405 -17.44 7.19 -10.36
CA SER A 405 -17.43 7.70 -11.74
C SER A 405 -18.25 8.98 -11.86
N ALA A 406 -17.76 9.94 -12.65
CA ALA A 406 -18.52 11.16 -12.93
C ALA A 406 -19.83 10.88 -13.70
N THR A 407 -19.84 9.85 -14.55
CA THR A 407 -20.92 9.64 -15.54
C THR A 407 -21.62 8.30 -15.42
N VAL A 408 -21.03 7.30 -14.75
CA VAL A 408 -21.52 5.91 -14.74
C VAL A 408 -22.01 5.49 -13.35
N ASP A 409 -23.24 4.98 -13.27
CA ASP A 409 -23.83 4.42 -12.05
C ASP A 409 -23.58 2.91 -11.87
N GLY A 410 -23.90 2.39 -10.68
CA GLY A 410 -23.74 0.97 -10.35
C GLY A 410 -22.29 0.51 -10.27
N PHE A 411 -21.34 1.44 -10.17
CA PHE A 411 -19.91 1.17 -10.30
C PHE A 411 -19.06 1.95 -9.30
N LEU A 412 -18.04 1.29 -8.75
CA LEU A 412 -16.99 1.86 -7.90
C LEU A 412 -15.63 1.33 -8.33
N VAL A 413 -14.57 2.07 -8.05
CA VAL A 413 -13.17 1.62 -8.15
C VAL A 413 -12.56 1.56 -6.76
N CYS A 414 -11.63 0.63 -6.51
CA CYS A 414 -11.05 0.48 -5.17
C CYS A 414 -9.57 0.11 -5.14
N GLU A 415 -8.88 0.19 -6.27
CA GLU A 415 -7.47 -0.15 -6.40
C GLU A 415 -6.64 1.07 -6.85
N LYS A 416 -5.43 0.87 -7.36
CA LYS A 416 -4.65 1.89 -8.12
C LYS A 416 -5.44 2.60 -9.24
N ASN A 417 -6.64 2.12 -9.56
CA ASN A 417 -7.57 2.66 -10.55
C ASN A 417 -8.48 3.79 -10.04
N ILE A 418 -8.32 4.28 -8.81
CA ILE A 418 -9.00 5.49 -8.33
C ILE A 418 -8.74 6.70 -9.25
N SER A 419 -9.59 7.71 -9.14
CA SER A 419 -9.40 8.98 -9.82
C SER A 419 -8.30 9.79 -9.14
N VAL A 420 -7.09 9.66 -9.68
CA VAL A 420 -5.86 10.30 -9.20
C VAL A 420 -5.04 10.80 -10.40
N SER A 421 -4.14 11.76 -10.18
CA SER A 421 -3.14 12.17 -11.16
C SER A 421 -1.97 11.20 -11.21
N HIS A 422 -1.15 11.27 -12.27
CA HIS A 422 0.08 10.51 -12.37
C HIS A 422 1.01 10.80 -11.19
N ILE A 423 1.18 12.07 -10.80
CA ILE A 423 2.09 12.50 -9.73
C ILE A 423 1.61 12.10 -8.35
N ALA A 424 0.31 12.23 -8.06
CA ALA A 424 -0.23 11.80 -6.77
C ALA A 424 -0.24 10.27 -6.64
N ASN A 425 -0.35 9.53 -7.75
CA ASN A 425 -0.35 8.06 -7.75
C ASN A 425 0.90 7.46 -7.08
N GLY A 426 2.07 8.11 -7.18
CA GLY A 426 3.29 7.63 -6.53
C GLY A 426 3.21 7.57 -4.99
N ALA A 427 2.22 8.24 -4.38
CA ALA A 427 1.92 8.16 -2.95
C ALA A 427 0.62 7.39 -2.64
N THR A 428 -0.38 7.41 -3.53
CA THR A 428 -1.67 6.78 -3.24
C THR A 428 -1.69 5.26 -3.45
N ARG A 429 -0.72 4.73 -4.23
CA ARG A 429 -0.65 3.31 -4.63
C ARG A 429 -0.22 2.33 -3.53
N LEU A 430 0.10 2.81 -2.33
CA LEU A 430 0.74 1.99 -1.30
C LEU A 430 -0.26 1.07 -0.60
N GLN A 431 0.19 -0.12 -0.24
CA GLN A 431 -0.66 -1.23 0.16
C GLN A 431 -1.56 -0.93 1.37
N PRO A 432 -1.07 -0.28 2.44
CA PRO A 432 -1.90 0.07 3.59
C PRO A 432 -3.06 1.01 3.21
N LEU A 433 -2.78 2.00 2.36
CA LEU A 433 -3.81 2.91 1.87
C LEU A 433 -4.79 2.18 0.95
N VAL A 434 -4.31 1.36 0.03
CA VAL A 434 -5.17 0.60 -0.89
C VAL A 434 -6.11 -0.36 -0.14
N LEU A 435 -5.66 -0.97 0.96
CA LEU A 435 -6.57 -1.72 1.85
C LEU A 435 -7.67 -0.81 2.43
N GLY A 436 -7.31 0.41 2.85
CA GLY A 436 -8.28 1.41 3.34
C GLY A 436 -9.26 1.86 2.26
N ILE A 437 -8.79 2.10 1.03
CA ILE A 437 -9.63 2.41 -0.14
C ILE A 437 -10.60 1.25 -0.42
N GLY A 438 -10.10 0.02 -0.41
CA GLY A 438 -10.90 -1.20 -0.54
C GLY A 438 -11.99 -1.29 0.53
N GLN A 439 -11.60 -1.07 1.80
CA GLN A 439 -12.54 -1.04 2.91
C GLN A 439 -13.65 0.00 2.68
N ALA A 440 -13.28 1.24 2.34
CA ALA A 440 -14.25 2.30 2.06
C ALA A 440 -15.18 1.97 0.88
N ALA A 441 -14.66 1.42 -0.21
CA ALA A 441 -15.48 1.03 -1.37
C ALA A 441 -16.47 -0.09 -1.03
N GLY A 442 -16.03 -1.12 -0.28
CA GLY A 442 -16.89 -2.20 0.17
C GLY A 442 -18.00 -1.73 1.11
N MET A 443 -17.65 -0.87 2.07
CA MET A 443 -18.63 -0.23 2.97
C MET A 443 -19.63 0.61 2.17
N ALA A 444 -19.15 1.44 1.24
CA ALA A 444 -20.00 2.28 0.40
C ALA A 444 -20.98 1.47 -0.43
N ALA A 445 -20.51 0.38 -1.06
CA ALA A 445 -21.36 -0.51 -1.84
C ALA A 445 -22.48 -1.11 -0.98
N ALA A 446 -22.15 -1.62 0.21
CA ALA A 446 -23.15 -2.19 1.11
C ALA A 446 -24.16 -1.13 1.62
N LEU A 447 -23.72 0.08 1.92
CA LEU A 447 -24.62 1.19 2.28
C LEU A 447 -25.52 1.60 1.11
N CYS A 448 -25.03 1.55 -0.14
CA CYS A 448 -25.87 1.77 -1.31
C CYS A 448 -26.98 0.72 -1.43
N ILE A 449 -26.69 -0.54 -1.06
CA ILE A 449 -27.72 -1.59 -1.00
C ILE A 449 -28.73 -1.29 0.11
N GLU A 450 -28.26 -0.96 1.31
CA GLU A 450 -29.08 -0.67 2.49
C GLU A 450 -30.02 0.53 2.28
N HIS A 451 -29.48 1.60 1.70
CA HIS A 451 -30.23 2.84 1.43
C HIS A 451 -30.96 2.82 0.09
N ASN A 452 -30.78 1.76 -0.71
CA ASN A 452 -31.31 1.63 -2.07
C ASN A 452 -30.98 2.88 -2.93
N CYS A 453 -29.72 3.28 -2.93
CA CYS A 453 -29.22 4.44 -3.69
C CYS A 453 -28.03 4.07 -4.59
N GLN A 454 -27.66 4.98 -5.49
CA GLN A 454 -26.45 4.84 -6.30
C GLN A 454 -25.20 5.29 -5.55
N PRO A 455 -24.01 4.80 -5.93
CA PRO A 455 -22.75 5.30 -5.40
C PRO A 455 -22.60 6.83 -5.47
N ARG A 456 -23.13 7.47 -6.52
CA ARG A 456 -23.14 8.95 -6.66
C ARG A 456 -24.06 9.67 -5.67
N GLU A 457 -25.06 8.98 -5.16
CA GLU A 457 -26.10 9.53 -4.27
C GLU A 457 -25.81 9.22 -2.79
N LEU A 458 -24.84 8.36 -2.50
CA LEU A 458 -24.49 8.00 -1.13
C LEU A 458 -23.98 9.22 -0.34
N PRO A 459 -24.62 9.58 0.78
CA PRO A 459 -24.12 10.65 1.64
C PRO A 459 -22.76 10.27 2.24
N VAL A 460 -21.73 11.08 1.98
CA VAL A 460 -20.36 10.79 2.44
C VAL A 460 -20.31 10.65 3.96
N ARG A 461 -21.08 11.46 4.70
CA ARG A 461 -21.18 11.36 6.16
C ARG A 461 -21.65 9.98 6.64
N SER A 462 -22.58 9.34 5.93
CA SER A 462 -23.04 7.99 6.29
C SER A 462 -21.92 6.97 6.16
N LEU A 463 -21.12 7.07 5.09
CA LEU A 463 -19.94 6.23 4.89
C LEU A 463 -18.87 6.47 5.96
N GLN A 464 -18.57 7.74 6.24
CA GLN A 464 -17.56 8.12 7.24
C GLN A 464 -17.93 7.61 8.63
N ASN A 465 -19.19 7.77 9.06
CA ASN A 465 -19.65 7.22 10.33
C ASN A 465 -19.56 5.69 10.34
N ALA A 466 -20.00 5.01 9.27
CA ALA A 466 -19.92 3.56 9.20
C ALA A 466 -18.47 3.02 9.26
N LEU A 467 -17.50 3.73 8.68
CA LEU A 467 -16.08 3.38 8.77
C LEU A 467 -15.50 3.57 10.18
N LEU A 468 -15.86 4.66 10.85
CA LEU A 468 -15.42 4.95 12.23
C LEU A 468 -16.06 4.00 13.25
N ASP A 469 -17.31 3.61 13.02
CA ASP A 469 -18.11 2.75 13.89
C ASP A 469 -18.05 1.26 13.49
N ASP A 470 -17.19 0.88 12.54
CA ASP A 470 -17.10 -0.52 12.10
C ASP A 470 -16.76 -1.44 13.28
N ALA A 471 -17.62 -2.42 13.52
CA ALA A 471 -17.53 -3.27 14.70
C ALA A 471 -16.31 -4.22 14.71
N SER A 472 -15.71 -4.49 13.54
CA SER A 472 -14.61 -5.46 13.40
C SER A 472 -13.26 -4.79 13.16
N ALA A 473 -13.26 -3.69 12.43
CA ALA A 473 -12.09 -3.01 11.91
C ALA A 473 -12.39 -1.51 11.74
N PRO A 474 -12.59 -0.74 12.83
CA PRO A 474 -12.84 0.69 12.76
C PRO A 474 -11.64 1.40 12.09
N ALA A 475 -11.91 2.26 11.13
CA ALA A 475 -10.91 2.90 10.28
C ALA A 475 -10.85 4.40 10.57
N ALA A 476 -9.65 4.90 10.90
CA ALA A 476 -9.41 6.33 10.97
C ALA A 476 -9.47 6.93 9.56
N ILE A 477 -10.09 8.10 9.45
CA ILE A 477 -10.28 8.82 8.19
C ILE A 477 -9.77 10.26 8.24
N VAL A 478 -9.56 10.80 9.46
CA VAL A 478 -8.81 12.03 9.71
C VAL A 478 -7.44 11.67 10.30
N PRO A 479 -6.33 12.03 9.65
CA PRO A 479 -5.02 11.68 10.17
C PRO A 479 -4.66 12.59 11.35
N LEU A 480 -4.46 11.96 12.52
CA LEU A 480 -4.04 12.59 13.76
C LEU A 480 -2.89 11.79 14.36
N LEU A 481 -1.70 12.39 14.44
CA LEU A 481 -0.44 11.73 14.75
C LEU A 481 -0.38 11.21 16.19
N ASN A 482 -1.05 11.91 17.12
CA ASN A 482 -1.01 11.61 18.55
C ASN A 482 -2.21 10.81 19.07
N LEU A 483 -3.12 10.35 18.21
CA LEU A 483 -4.39 9.77 18.62
C LEU A 483 -4.51 8.28 18.22
N PRO A 484 -4.14 7.33 19.09
CA PRO A 484 -4.34 5.92 18.80
C PRO A 484 -5.83 5.52 18.80
N PRO A 485 -6.19 4.46 18.04
CA PRO A 485 -7.57 3.94 17.99
C PRO A 485 -8.12 3.43 19.33
N THR A 486 -7.24 3.17 20.30
CA THR A 486 -7.59 2.73 21.66
C THR A 486 -7.89 3.89 22.61
N HIS A 487 -7.64 5.14 22.22
CA HIS A 487 -7.87 6.30 23.08
C HIS A 487 -9.38 6.59 23.21
N PRO A 488 -9.90 6.95 24.41
CA PRO A 488 -11.33 7.24 24.59
C PRO A 488 -11.84 8.42 23.74
N ASP A 489 -10.98 9.40 23.44
CA ASP A 489 -11.35 10.54 22.60
C ASP A 489 -11.27 10.23 21.09
N TRP A 490 -10.92 9.00 20.68
CA TRP A 490 -10.61 8.68 19.29
C TRP A 490 -11.76 9.03 18.34
N GLN A 491 -12.97 8.51 18.61
CA GLN A 491 -14.14 8.81 17.79
C GLN A 491 -14.51 10.30 17.82
N PHE A 492 -14.43 10.94 18.99
CA PHE A 492 -14.76 12.35 19.14
C PHE A 492 -13.94 13.23 18.20
N TRP A 493 -12.61 13.08 18.20
CA TRP A 493 -11.75 13.93 17.37
C TRP A 493 -11.86 13.60 15.87
N GLN A 494 -12.09 12.33 15.51
CA GLN A 494 -12.40 11.99 14.13
C GLN A 494 -13.65 12.72 13.64
N HIS A 495 -14.75 12.67 14.39
CA HIS A 495 -15.99 13.39 14.01
C HIS A 495 -15.84 14.91 14.07
N TYR A 496 -15.13 15.43 15.07
CA TYR A 496 -14.96 16.86 15.26
C TYR A 496 -14.34 17.52 14.02
N TYR A 497 -13.22 17.00 13.52
CA TYR A 497 -12.54 17.59 12.35
C TYR A 497 -13.24 17.31 11.04
N LEU A 498 -14.06 16.26 10.94
CA LEU A 498 -14.91 16.10 9.76
C LEU A 498 -16.06 17.11 9.72
N ASN A 499 -16.53 17.56 10.87
CA ASN A 499 -17.62 18.54 10.99
C ASN A 499 -17.12 19.99 11.04
N ASN A 500 -15.86 20.20 11.44
CA ASN A 500 -15.21 21.50 11.58
C ASN A 500 -13.84 21.47 10.87
N PRO A 501 -13.78 21.21 9.55
CA PRO A 501 -12.52 21.03 8.83
C PRO A 501 -11.58 22.23 8.89
N GLU A 502 -12.10 23.45 9.06
CA GLU A 502 -11.34 24.68 9.25
C GLU A 502 -10.53 24.70 10.56
N SER A 503 -10.90 23.86 11.53
CA SER A 503 -10.17 23.70 12.80
C SER A 503 -9.07 22.64 12.73
N TYR A 504 -8.93 21.94 11.59
CA TYR A 504 -7.99 20.84 11.43
C TYR A 504 -6.53 21.31 11.60
N PRO A 505 -5.76 20.73 12.54
CA PRO A 505 -4.46 21.26 12.91
C PRO A 505 -3.39 20.88 11.88
N THR A 506 -2.63 21.89 11.42
CA THR A 506 -1.51 21.72 10.46
C THR A 506 -0.30 20.97 11.02
N ASN A 507 -0.28 20.71 12.33
CA ASN A 507 0.73 19.84 12.95
C ASN A 507 0.22 18.40 13.13
N GLY A 508 -1.05 18.10 12.83
CA GLY A 508 -1.66 16.79 13.00
C GLY A 508 -1.90 16.36 14.46
N TYR A 509 -1.84 17.26 15.44
CA TYR A 509 -2.04 16.94 16.86
C TYR A 509 -3.39 17.45 17.35
N CYS A 510 -4.14 16.58 18.03
CA CYS A 510 -5.40 16.95 18.69
C CYS A 510 -5.23 17.08 20.22
N PRO A 511 -6.05 17.89 20.91
CA PRO A 511 -6.06 17.97 22.36
C PRO A 511 -6.54 16.66 23.00
N LEU A 512 -5.74 16.02 23.84
CA LEU A 512 -6.13 14.76 24.49
C LEU A 512 -6.56 15.00 25.95
N SER A 513 -7.65 14.36 26.37
CA SER A 513 -8.12 14.37 27.76
C SER A 513 -7.20 13.61 28.72
N SER A 514 -6.39 12.69 28.19
CA SER A 514 -5.45 11.86 28.96
C SER A 514 -4.23 11.49 28.12
N ARG A 515 -3.23 10.83 28.73
CA ARG A 515 -2.10 10.30 27.96
C ARG A 515 -2.58 9.15 27.05
N PRO A 516 -2.08 9.06 25.80
CA PRO A 516 -2.39 7.95 24.93
C PRO A 516 -2.09 6.59 25.58
N LEU A 517 -3.00 5.64 25.39
CA LEU A 517 -2.77 4.23 25.75
C LEU A 517 -2.50 3.45 24.47
N TRP A 518 -1.24 3.34 24.10
CA TRP A 518 -0.81 2.55 22.95
C TRP A 518 -0.95 1.05 23.21
N ARG A 519 -0.93 0.28 22.13
CA ARG A 519 -1.09 -1.16 22.18
C ARG A 519 0.09 -1.78 22.92
N GLN A 520 -0.20 -2.64 23.90
CA GLN A 520 0.83 -3.45 24.52
C GLN A 520 1.29 -4.52 23.52
N ARG A 521 2.56 -4.45 23.11
CA ARG A 521 3.24 -5.52 22.39
C ARG A 521 3.91 -6.47 23.40
N GLN A 522 4.34 -7.65 22.94
CA GLN A 522 5.15 -8.57 23.77
C GLN A 522 6.29 -7.77 24.41
N PRO A 523 6.65 -8.02 25.69
CA PRO A 523 7.62 -7.21 26.39
C PRO A 523 8.94 -7.19 25.60
N GLY A 524 9.26 -6.03 25.05
CA GLY A 524 10.53 -5.79 24.39
C GLY A 524 11.69 -5.99 25.35
N PHE A 525 12.89 -6.10 24.79
CA PHE A 525 14.10 -6.14 25.59
C PHE A 525 14.39 -4.74 26.16
N ARG A 526 15.00 -4.72 27.34
CA ARG A 526 15.47 -3.48 27.97
C ARG A 526 16.90 -3.19 27.55
N PHE A 527 17.15 -1.96 27.14
CA PHE A 527 18.47 -1.46 26.74
C PHE A 527 18.77 -0.19 27.51
N SER A 528 19.99 -0.10 28.05
CA SER A 528 20.46 1.07 28.79
C SER A 528 21.77 1.55 28.19
N GLY A 529 21.92 2.87 28.11
CA GLY A 529 23.15 3.45 27.57
C GLY A 529 23.10 4.95 27.45
N THR A 530 24.13 5.51 26.83
CA THR A 530 24.25 6.94 26.56
C THR A 530 23.45 7.30 25.31
N PHE A 531 22.45 8.15 25.48
CA PHE A 531 21.64 8.68 24.39
C PHE A 531 22.30 9.90 23.76
N HIS A 532 22.23 9.99 22.44
CA HIS A 532 22.67 11.15 21.68
C HIS A 532 21.61 11.59 20.67
N ARG A 533 21.25 12.87 20.70
CA ARG A 533 20.52 13.55 19.61
C ARG A 533 21.52 14.27 18.72
N GLN A 534 21.82 13.68 17.57
CA GLN A 534 22.85 14.15 16.65
C GLN A 534 22.37 15.28 15.73
N ALA A 535 21.08 15.26 15.37
CA ALA A 535 20.41 16.27 14.55
C ALA A 535 18.90 16.24 14.84
N ASP A 536 18.13 17.02 14.07
CA ASP A 536 16.67 17.00 14.13
C ASP A 536 16.13 15.58 13.92
N GLN A 537 15.51 15.05 14.97
CA GLN A 537 14.99 13.68 15.07
C GLN A 537 15.95 12.59 14.55
N LEU A 538 17.25 12.77 14.79
CA LEU A 538 18.29 11.77 14.57
C LEU A 538 18.85 11.35 15.93
N TYR A 539 18.40 10.17 16.38
CA TYR A 539 18.64 9.66 17.72
C TYR A 539 19.51 8.41 17.67
N SER A 540 20.40 8.27 18.65
CA SER A 540 21.16 7.04 18.84
C SER A 540 21.35 6.70 20.31
N LEU A 541 21.55 5.42 20.60
CA LEU A 541 21.89 4.91 21.92
C LEU A 541 23.20 4.11 21.83
N THR A 542 24.21 4.54 22.57
CA THR A 542 25.44 3.78 22.78
C THR A 542 25.23 2.93 24.02
N MET A 543 25.04 1.62 23.84
CA MET A 543 24.68 0.73 24.94
C MET A 543 25.84 0.56 25.94
N GLU A 544 25.54 0.53 27.24
CA GLU A 544 26.51 0.13 28.26
C GLU A 544 26.75 -1.39 28.12
N THR A 545 27.97 -1.78 27.81
CA THR A 545 28.33 -3.18 27.50
C THR A 545 27.92 -4.15 28.61
N GLN A 546 26.92 -4.99 28.34
CA GLN A 546 26.79 -6.31 28.96
C GLN A 546 26.59 -7.35 27.85
N THR A 547 27.73 -7.90 27.38
CA THR A 547 27.91 -9.07 26.48
C THR A 547 27.92 -8.84 24.95
N THR A 548 29.00 -9.37 24.34
CA THR A 548 29.36 -9.49 22.91
C THR A 548 29.81 -8.22 22.16
N GLU A 549 30.90 -8.37 21.38
CA GLU A 549 31.62 -7.33 20.60
C GLU A 549 30.75 -6.58 19.56
N THR A 550 29.51 -7.01 19.32
CA THR A 550 28.58 -6.46 18.33
C THR A 550 27.73 -5.28 18.83
N LEU A 551 27.83 -4.90 20.11
CA LEU A 551 27.05 -3.81 20.72
C LEU A 551 27.82 -2.50 20.91
N ASP A 552 29.11 -2.44 20.53
CA ASP A 552 29.99 -1.30 20.81
C ASP A 552 29.73 -0.05 19.94
N GLN A 553 28.87 -0.14 18.92
CA GLN A 553 28.52 0.99 18.05
C GLN A 553 27.13 1.55 18.37
N PRO A 554 26.90 2.87 18.20
CA PRO A 554 25.61 3.49 18.46
C PRO A 554 24.50 2.86 17.59
N TRP A 555 23.37 2.54 18.22
CA TRP A 555 22.16 2.05 17.55
C TRP A 555 21.21 3.21 17.30
N SER A 556 20.65 3.32 16.09
CA SER A 556 19.64 4.33 15.82
C SER A 556 18.37 4.05 16.62
N LEU A 557 17.82 5.03 17.32
CA LEU A 557 16.53 4.89 17.99
C LEU A 557 15.42 5.31 17.03
N VAL A 558 14.41 4.46 16.85
CA VAL A 558 13.20 4.81 16.10
C VAL A 558 11.93 4.57 16.90
N THR A 559 10.84 5.28 16.61
CA THR A 559 9.54 5.04 17.26
C THR A 559 8.35 5.30 16.35
N LEU A 560 7.26 4.58 16.60
CA LEU A 560 5.97 4.74 15.92
C LEU A 560 4.96 5.55 16.75
N ARG A 561 5.34 6.01 17.95
CA ARG A 561 4.45 6.63 18.96
C ARG A 561 4.77 8.09 19.17
N ALA A 562 3.75 8.94 19.14
CA ALA A 562 3.90 10.40 19.26
C ALA A 562 4.55 10.81 20.58
N GLU A 563 4.13 10.24 21.71
CA GLU A 563 4.69 10.62 23.02
C GLU A 563 6.18 10.28 23.19
N ILE A 564 6.65 9.17 22.59
CA ILE A 564 8.05 8.78 22.63
C ILE A 564 8.83 9.71 21.72
N ASN A 565 8.30 10.00 20.52
CA ASN A 565 8.86 10.99 19.61
C ASN A 565 9.03 12.35 20.32
N ASP A 566 7.99 12.85 20.97
CA ASP A 566 8.00 14.13 21.66
C ASP A 566 8.98 14.12 22.85
N THR A 567 9.03 13.03 23.61
CA THR A 567 9.93 12.88 24.76
C THR A 567 11.39 12.85 24.31
N LEU A 568 11.73 12.04 23.30
CA LEU A 568 13.08 12.00 22.71
C LEU A 568 13.49 13.36 22.14
N TYR A 569 12.55 14.08 21.52
CA TYR A 569 12.79 15.42 21.01
C TYR A 569 13.07 16.43 22.12
N GLN A 570 12.48 16.28 23.30
CA GLN A 570 12.69 17.19 24.44
C GLN A 570 13.96 16.91 25.24
N TYR A 571 14.57 15.72 25.11
CA TYR A 571 15.82 15.44 25.82
C TYR A 571 16.96 16.39 25.41
N PRO A 572 17.94 16.63 26.31
CA PRO A 572 19.20 17.27 25.95
C PRO A 572 19.92 16.49 24.84
N SER A 573 20.88 17.13 24.16
CA SER A 573 21.62 16.49 23.08
C SER A 573 22.39 15.24 23.52
N THR A 574 22.70 15.11 24.81
CA THR A 574 23.25 13.90 25.43
C THR A 574 22.54 13.62 26.74
N VAL A 575 22.18 12.36 26.97
CA VAL A 575 21.73 11.86 28.29
C VAL A 575 22.63 10.68 28.64
N GLU A 576 23.35 10.80 29.76
CA GLU A 576 24.38 9.83 30.17
C GLU A 576 23.83 8.41 30.30
N LEU A 577 22.63 8.27 30.86
CA LEU A 577 21.93 7.01 31.03
C LEU A 577 20.45 7.19 30.67
N LEU A 578 20.05 6.60 29.55
CA LEU A 578 18.66 6.42 29.16
C LEU A 578 18.37 4.93 29.14
N THR A 579 17.26 4.50 29.74
CA THR A 579 16.76 3.13 29.57
C THR A 579 15.55 3.15 28.65
N VAL A 580 15.56 2.26 27.67
CA VAL A 580 14.47 2.10 26.71
C VAL A 580 14.04 0.64 26.67
N SER A 581 12.76 0.40 26.41
CA SER A 581 12.28 -0.94 26.05
C SER A 581 11.82 -0.97 24.61
N GLY A 582 12.15 -2.04 23.90
CA GLY A 582 11.85 -2.13 22.48
C GLY A 582 12.35 -3.38 21.79
N THR A 583 12.32 -3.35 20.46
CA THR A 583 12.76 -4.46 19.59
C THR A 583 13.92 -4.01 18.72
N MET A 584 15.00 -4.81 18.69
CA MET A 584 16.14 -4.56 17.81
C MET A 584 15.87 -5.08 16.41
N ASN A 585 16.11 -4.25 15.40
CA ASN A 585 16.19 -4.65 14.01
C ASN A 585 17.66 -4.64 13.59
N SER A 586 18.25 -5.82 13.44
CA SER A 586 19.66 -5.96 13.02
C SER A 586 19.86 -5.60 11.55
N ALA A 587 18.85 -5.73 10.71
CA ALA A 587 18.93 -5.49 9.27
C ALA A 587 19.08 -4.00 8.94
N GLY A 588 18.40 -3.14 9.69
CA GLY A 588 18.54 -1.68 9.61
C GLY A 588 19.40 -1.04 10.68
N ARG A 589 19.86 -1.83 11.67
CA ARG A 589 20.64 -1.35 12.83
C ARG A 589 19.93 -0.26 13.65
N TRP A 590 18.64 -0.46 13.88
CA TRP A 590 17.83 0.43 14.72
C TRP A 590 17.09 -0.34 15.82
N LEU A 591 16.72 0.40 16.86
CA LEU A 591 15.95 -0.06 17.99
C LEU A 591 14.58 0.62 17.95
N LEU A 592 13.51 -0.16 17.74
CA LEU A 592 12.14 0.32 17.82
C LEU A 592 11.75 0.52 19.28
N VAL A 593 11.73 1.77 19.72
CA VAL A 593 11.44 2.19 21.08
C VAL A 593 9.94 2.21 21.32
N GLU A 594 9.52 1.45 22.33
CA GLU A 594 8.13 1.27 22.74
C GLU A 594 7.85 1.86 24.14
N SER A 595 8.89 2.06 24.95
CA SER A 595 8.83 2.84 26.18
C SER A 595 10.20 3.46 26.54
N LEU A 596 10.15 4.52 27.35
CA LEU A 596 11.30 5.22 27.92
C LEU A 596 11.18 5.16 29.46
N GLU A 597 12.29 4.89 30.14
CA GLU A 597 12.40 4.88 31.61
C GLU A 597 13.48 5.85 32.12
#